data_AF-A0A1W9U0X7-F1
#
_entry.id   AF-A0A1W9U0X7-F1
#
_cell.length_a   1.000
_cell.length_b   1.000
_cell.length_c   1.000
_cell.angle_alpha   90.00
_cell.angle_beta   90.00
_cell.angle_gamma   90.00
#
_symmetry.space_group_name_H-M   'P 1'
#
loop_
_entity.id
_entity.type
_entity.pdbx_description
1 polymer ?
#
loop_
_entity_poly.entity_id
_entity_poly.type
_entity_poly.pdbx_seq_one_letter_code
_entity_poly.pdbx_strand_id
1 'polypeptide(L)'
;MAEGKIIEYIDQRKIVLSVCVKDRGNKLQLLTISNHEVSISPKRALLISSATLNTSMSRGEILNKLKVIEKIRTDYMAQASVQDLWELTHEENRAFTYKYLAQLCFGRDITDDHISALVRALFADGAYFKIKDGSFIPNSPEKVEQIIKAREAAELRDRELAEGANFLREIINSRHPEEFPLKDKIIELLIQLALYGKDAPDYKLGKEMFSQAGIKDINKARHLLVKLNIWHEDENLDLHRLKIRTDFSEPVFKEADIAARKEIDTSARDDLTDLPIFTIDGPYTRDFDDALSLQPIEKGYRLGIHITDVTPFIEVDGCLDREAANRASSIYLPVTQIPMFPPSLSNNALSLVKGFKRFAISLFVNFDRDLNLKNFHFMPTIVRVEKQLTYDQVNAVYADDSILSPLYRLTQALRQKRAANGALLIPLPEIHFGFQNNSKLHVSLIEQDTPARVIVSECMILYNWLTAKFAAEKGLPILYRSQEPPQERLPIDESKYIYYVFQQRRKLRPLYIDTIPHPHSSLGVDIYTNATGCLSILQDA
;
A
#
# COMPACT_ATOMS: atom_id res chain seq x y z
N MET A 1 33.61 -57.97 30.11
CA MET A 1 32.67 -58.75 29.28
C MET A 1 31.28 -58.21 29.54
N ALA A 2 30.62 -57.69 28.50
CA ALA A 2 29.30 -57.08 28.57
C ALA A 2 28.15 -58.09 28.36
N GLU A 3 28.46 -59.38 28.19
CA GLU A 3 27.45 -60.42 27.99
C GLU A 3 26.46 -60.49 29.17
N GLY A 4 25.18 -60.58 28.84
CA GLY A 4 24.05 -60.53 29.78
C GLY A 4 23.73 -59.13 30.33
N LYS A 5 24.52 -58.10 30.05
CA LYS A 5 24.23 -56.73 30.52
C LYS A 5 23.10 -56.10 29.71
N ILE A 6 22.29 -55.27 30.35
CA ILE A 6 21.28 -54.44 29.68
C ILE A 6 22.01 -53.23 29.09
N ILE A 7 21.80 -52.97 27.80
CA ILE A 7 22.47 -51.91 27.06
C ILE A 7 21.43 -51.01 26.41
N GLU A 8 21.62 -49.70 26.56
CA GLU A 8 20.87 -48.69 25.84
C GLU A 8 21.76 -47.97 24.86
N TYR A 9 21.22 -47.65 23.68
CA TYR A 9 21.92 -46.87 22.66
C TYR A 9 20.94 -45.95 21.93
N ILE A 10 21.47 -44.92 21.28
CA ILE A 10 20.67 -43.97 20.51
C ILE A 10 20.55 -44.48 19.06
N ASP A 11 19.32 -44.57 18.59
CA ASP A 11 18.99 -44.86 17.19
C ASP A 11 17.80 -44.01 16.73
N GLN A 12 17.90 -43.36 15.57
CA GLN A 12 16.86 -42.48 15.01
C GLN A 12 16.25 -41.48 16.02
N ARG A 13 17.09 -40.85 16.86
CA ARG A 13 16.69 -39.93 17.94
C ARG A 13 15.81 -40.56 19.04
N LYS A 14 15.90 -41.87 19.24
CA LYS A 14 15.27 -42.59 20.36
C LYS A 14 16.32 -43.41 21.11
N ILE A 15 16.12 -43.58 22.40
CA ILE A 15 16.91 -44.50 23.23
C ILE A 15 16.28 -45.88 23.11
N VAL A 16 17.07 -46.87 22.69
CA VAL A 16 16.63 -48.25 22.46
C VAL A 16 17.15 -49.14 23.59
N LEU A 17 16.25 -49.81 24.30
CA LEU A 17 16.57 -50.80 25.33
C LEU A 17 16.87 -52.17 24.72
N SER A 18 17.95 -52.78 25.16
CA SER A 18 18.39 -54.10 24.69
C SER A 18 19.17 -54.88 25.74
N VAL A 19 19.41 -56.16 25.50
CA VAL A 19 20.34 -56.98 26.28
C VAL A 19 21.48 -57.47 25.38
N CYS A 20 22.71 -57.50 25.89
CA CYS A 20 23.85 -58.04 25.18
C CYS A 20 23.86 -59.57 25.24
N VAL A 21 23.54 -60.22 24.12
CA VAL A 21 23.51 -61.67 23.99
C VAL A 21 24.93 -62.24 23.79
N LYS A 22 25.82 -61.48 23.13
CA LYS A 22 27.22 -61.90 22.91
C LYS A 22 28.16 -60.71 22.80
N ASP A 23 29.24 -60.72 23.57
CA ASP A 23 30.31 -59.72 23.51
C ASP A 23 31.52 -60.26 22.74
N ARG A 24 31.82 -59.67 21.58
CA ARG A 24 32.97 -60.07 20.74
C ARG A 24 34.15 -59.09 20.85
N GLY A 25 34.18 -58.27 21.90
CA GLY A 25 35.20 -57.24 22.13
C GLY A 25 35.01 -56.00 21.25
N ASN A 26 35.08 -56.15 19.92
CA ASN A 26 34.93 -55.04 18.98
C ASN A 26 33.47 -54.78 18.56
N LYS A 27 32.57 -55.74 18.83
CA LYS A 27 31.13 -55.67 18.51
C LYS A 27 30.31 -56.34 19.61
N LEU A 28 29.24 -55.68 20.00
CA LEU A 28 28.21 -56.21 20.90
C LEU A 28 27.04 -56.72 20.04
N GLN A 29 26.59 -57.94 20.26
CA GLN A 29 25.35 -58.46 19.68
C GLN A 29 24.22 -58.28 20.69
N LEU A 30 23.23 -57.48 20.31
CA LEU A 30 22.15 -57.03 21.18
C LEU A 30 20.81 -57.61 20.72
N LEU A 31 19.96 -57.97 21.67
CA LEU A 31 18.55 -58.29 21.44
C LEU A 31 17.68 -57.14 21.98
N THR A 32 16.93 -56.49 21.09
CA THR A 32 16.05 -55.35 21.44
C THR A 32 14.71 -55.83 21.98
N ILE A 33 13.99 -54.93 22.67
CA ILE A 33 12.62 -55.17 23.16
C ILE A 33 11.62 -55.53 22.03
N SER A 34 11.87 -55.07 20.80
CA SER A 34 11.10 -55.38 19.60
C SER A 34 11.46 -56.74 18.98
N ASN A 35 12.24 -57.56 19.67
CA ASN A 35 12.70 -58.88 19.22
C ASN A 35 13.67 -58.85 18.02
N HIS A 36 14.36 -57.73 17.77
CA HIS A 36 15.37 -57.62 16.71
C HIS A 36 16.78 -57.84 17.26
N GLU A 37 17.63 -58.51 16.48
CA GLU A 37 19.05 -58.61 16.77
C GLU A 37 19.82 -57.53 16.03
N VAL A 38 20.63 -56.76 16.76
CA VAL A 38 21.41 -55.64 16.23
C VAL A 38 22.84 -55.78 16.70
N SER A 39 23.80 -55.41 15.85
CA SER A 39 25.21 -55.35 16.26
C SER A 39 25.72 -53.92 16.26
N ILE A 40 26.22 -53.47 17.41
CA ILE A 40 26.79 -52.13 17.58
C ILE A 40 28.24 -52.21 18.06
N SER A 41 29.02 -51.15 17.82
CA SER A 41 30.31 -50.96 18.49
C SER A 41 30.08 -50.63 19.98
N PRO A 42 30.93 -51.12 20.91
CA PRO A 42 30.84 -50.75 22.32
C PRO A 42 30.81 -49.24 22.57
N LYS A 43 31.48 -48.43 21.72
CA LYS A 43 31.48 -46.96 21.81
C LYS A 43 30.11 -46.32 21.56
N ARG A 44 29.15 -47.04 20.97
CA ARG A 44 27.78 -46.58 20.73
C ARG A 44 26.82 -46.88 21.89
N ALA A 45 27.26 -47.66 22.89
CA ALA A 45 26.47 -47.90 24.08
C ALA A 45 26.39 -46.60 24.90
N LEU A 46 25.17 -46.13 25.13
CA LEU A 46 24.87 -44.96 25.95
C LEU A 46 24.93 -45.31 27.44
N LEU A 47 24.30 -46.43 27.82
CA LEU A 47 24.29 -46.97 29.18
C LEU A 47 24.51 -48.48 29.14
N ILE A 48 25.25 -49.00 30.12
CA ILE A 48 25.46 -50.44 30.34
C ILE A 48 25.14 -50.71 31.81
N SER A 49 24.13 -51.53 32.08
CA SER A 49 23.69 -51.81 33.45
C SER A 49 24.73 -52.60 34.24
N SER A 50 24.78 -52.39 35.55
CA SER A 50 25.43 -53.29 36.49
C SER A 50 24.69 -54.62 36.61
N ALA A 51 23.36 -54.61 36.50
CA ALA A 51 22.53 -55.82 36.48
C ALA A 51 22.84 -56.72 35.27
N THR A 52 22.76 -58.04 35.46
CA THR A 52 23.02 -59.03 34.42
C THR A 52 21.80 -59.94 34.29
N LEU A 53 21.28 -60.06 33.08
CA LEU A 53 20.25 -61.03 32.70
C LEU A 53 20.93 -62.34 32.32
N ASN A 54 20.36 -63.46 32.78
CA ASN A 54 20.82 -64.78 32.40
C ASN A 54 20.50 -65.02 30.92
N THR A 55 21.54 -65.10 30.09
CA THR A 55 21.44 -65.32 28.63
C THR A 55 21.06 -66.74 28.26
N SER A 56 21.06 -67.69 29.21
CA SER A 56 20.57 -69.07 29.03
C SER A 56 19.05 -69.20 29.14
N MET A 57 18.34 -68.14 29.51
CA MET A 57 16.86 -68.11 29.55
C MET A 57 16.27 -68.15 28.13
N SER A 58 15.00 -68.57 28.00
CA SER A 58 14.34 -68.52 26.71
C SER A 58 14.19 -67.08 26.22
N ARG A 59 14.22 -66.88 24.90
CA ARG A 59 14.10 -65.57 24.27
C ARG A 59 12.83 -64.82 24.70
N GLY A 60 11.73 -65.53 24.91
CA GLY A 60 10.46 -64.97 25.41
C GLY A 60 10.55 -64.42 26.84
N GLU A 61 11.24 -65.12 27.73
CA GLU A 61 11.44 -64.67 29.12
C GLU A 61 12.36 -63.44 29.20
N ILE A 62 13.40 -63.40 28.36
CA ILE A 62 14.30 -62.23 28.23
C ILE A 62 13.50 -60.99 27.80
N LEU A 63 12.65 -61.13 26.78
CA LEU A 63 11.81 -60.03 26.29
C LEU A 63 10.79 -59.56 27.35
N ASN A 64 10.19 -60.48 28.11
CA ASN A 64 9.28 -60.11 29.20
C ASN A 64 10.01 -59.32 30.29
N LYS A 65 11.23 -59.72 30.66
CA LYS A 65 12.05 -58.95 31.61
C LYS A 65 12.40 -57.56 31.07
N LEU A 66 12.78 -57.44 29.79
CA LEU A 66 13.04 -56.14 29.17
C LEU A 66 11.80 -55.23 29.16
N LYS A 67 10.59 -55.77 28.94
CA LYS A 67 9.33 -54.99 29.04
C LYS A 67 9.07 -54.47 30.44
N VAL A 68 9.34 -55.28 31.46
CA VAL A 68 9.21 -54.85 32.87
C VAL A 68 10.19 -53.73 33.18
N ILE A 69 11.45 -53.87 32.74
CA ILE A 69 12.49 -52.84 32.91
C ILE A 69 12.13 -51.54 32.17
N GLU A 70 11.65 -51.64 30.94
CA GLU A 70 11.20 -50.47 30.15
C GLU A 70 10.07 -49.71 30.85
N LYS A 71 9.10 -50.45 31.42
CA LYS A 71 8.00 -49.85 32.19
C LYS A 71 8.53 -49.13 33.43
N ILE A 72 9.37 -49.78 34.23
CA ILE A 72 9.96 -49.19 35.45
C ILE A 72 10.72 -47.89 35.10
N ARG A 73 11.53 -47.91 34.04
CA ARG A 73 12.29 -46.73 33.60
C ARG A 73 11.40 -45.60 33.11
N THR A 74 10.29 -45.92 32.46
CA THR A 74 9.28 -44.94 32.03
C THR A 74 8.56 -44.33 33.22
N ASP A 75 8.19 -45.14 34.21
CA ASP A 75 7.53 -44.68 35.44
C ASP A 75 8.44 -43.75 36.27
N TYR A 76 9.75 -44.03 36.34
CA TYR A 76 10.74 -43.13 36.95
C TYR A 76 11.02 -41.89 36.10
N MET A 77 10.98 -41.99 34.76
CA MET A 77 11.20 -40.85 33.87
C MET A 77 10.12 -39.78 34.09
N ALA A 78 8.87 -40.18 34.32
CA ALA A 78 7.77 -39.27 34.62
C ALA A 78 7.92 -38.53 35.96
N GLN A 79 8.76 -39.04 36.89
CA GLN A 79 9.04 -38.42 38.18
C GLN A 79 10.22 -37.44 38.11
N ALA A 80 10.98 -37.41 37.01
CA ALA A 80 12.15 -36.55 36.87
C ALA A 80 11.75 -35.16 36.35
N SER A 81 11.86 -34.13 37.21
CA SER A 81 11.72 -32.74 36.79
C SER A 81 13.03 -32.23 36.19
N VAL A 82 13.07 -32.12 34.86
CA VAL A 82 14.24 -31.64 34.12
C VAL A 82 14.55 -30.18 34.45
N GLN A 83 13.51 -29.35 34.62
CA GLN A 83 13.67 -27.93 34.95
C GLN A 83 14.26 -27.74 36.35
N ASP A 84 13.73 -28.42 37.37
CA ASP A 84 14.24 -28.28 38.75
C ASP A 84 15.71 -28.72 38.83
N LEU A 85 16.07 -29.80 38.13
CA LEU A 85 17.45 -30.25 38.03
C LEU A 85 18.36 -29.21 37.38
N TRP A 86 17.85 -28.49 36.38
CA TRP A 86 18.59 -27.43 35.72
C TRP A 86 18.77 -26.22 36.64
N GLU A 87 17.73 -25.78 37.35
CA GLU A 87 17.79 -24.70 38.35
C GLU A 87 18.82 -24.99 39.45
N LEU A 88 18.94 -26.25 39.87
CA LEU A 88 19.92 -26.67 40.87
C LEU A 88 21.37 -26.73 40.36
N THR A 89 21.59 -26.77 39.04
CA THR A 89 22.92 -27.12 38.48
C THR A 89 23.50 -26.10 37.51
N HIS A 90 22.70 -25.17 36.98
CA HIS A 90 23.13 -24.28 35.91
C HIS A 90 24.24 -23.29 36.31
N GLU A 91 24.36 -22.93 37.59
CA GLU A 91 25.38 -21.99 38.08
C GLU A 91 26.77 -22.62 38.18
N GLU A 92 26.87 -23.95 38.26
CA GLU A 92 28.14 -24.62 38.53
C GLU A 92 29.04 -24.74 37.29
N ASN A 93 28.54 -24.37 36.10
CA ASN A 93 29.24 -24.32 34.80
C ASN A 93 30.19 -25.52 34.55
N ARG A 94 29.75 -26.72 34.93
CA ARG A 94 30.51 -27.98 34.81
C ARG A 94 29.66 -29.09 34.21
N ALA A 95 30.33 -30.14 33.74
CA ALA A 95 29.67 -31.36 33.31
C ALA A 95 29.32 -32.24 34.52
N PHE A 96 28.10 -32.78 34.53
CA PHE A 96 27.63 -33.68 35.56
C PHE A 96 27.47 -35.09 35.02
N THR A 97 27.96 -36.06 35.79
CA THR A 97 27.76 -37.48 35.47
C THR A 97 26.30 -37.88 35.63
N TYR A 98 25.85 -38.87 34.87
CA TYR A 98 24.48 -39.38 34.97
C TYR A 98 24.12 -39.83 36.39
N LYS A 99 25.09 -40.44 37.09
CA LYS A 99 24.93 -40.91 38.46
C LYS A 99 24.65 -39.75 39.43
N TYR A 100 25.39 -38.65 39.32
CA TYR A 100 25.23 -37.51 40.21
C TYR A 100 23.88 -36.83 40.03
N LEU A 101 23.49 -36.54 38.78
CA LEU A 101 22.18 -35.95 38.50
C LEU A 101 21.03 -36.89 38.93
N ALA A 102 21.20 -38.21 38.79
CA ALA A 102 20.20 -39.16 39.24
C ALA A 102 20.06 -39.14 40.77
N GLN A 103 21.16 -38.93 41.51
CA GLN A 103 21.11 -38.79 42.97
C GLN A 103 20.41 -37.51 43.42
N LEU A 104 20.58 -36.41 42.66
CA LEU A 104 19.85 -35.17 42.90
C LEU A 104 18.35 -35.35 42.65
N CYS A 105 17.98 -36.12 41.62
CA CYS A 105 16.59 -36.33 41.22
C CYS A 105 15.84 -37.34 42.11
N PHE A 106 16.48 -38.44 42.49
CA PHE A 106 15.82 -39.60 43.11
C PHE A 106 16.34 -39.94 44.53
N GLY A 107 17.30 -39.16 45.05
CA GLY A 107 17.89 -39.39 46.37
C GLY A 107 19.16 -40.26 46.34
N ARG A 108 19.67 -40.67 47.52
CA ARG A 108 20.99 -41.33 47.63
C ARG A 108 21.02 -42.77 47.08
N ASP A 109 19.90 -43.48 47.17
CA ASP A 109 19.78 -44.91 46.82
C ASP A 109 19.28 -45.09 45.38
N ILE A 110 20.14 -44.79 44.40
CA ILE A 110 19.80 -44.93 42.98
C ILE A 110 20.21 -46.28 42.39
N THR A 111 19.41 -46.77 41.45
CA THR A 111 19.68 -47.96 40.64
C THR A 111 19.97 -47.59 39.19
N ASP A 112 20.41 -48.55 38.38
CA ASP A 112 20.60 -48.34 36.93
C ASP A 112 19.32 -47.88 36.22
N ASP A 113 18.16 -48.25 36.74
CA ASP A 113 16.87 -47.85 36.17
C ASP A 113 16.57 -46.37 36.44
N HIS A 114 16.94 -45.85 37.61
CA HIS A 114 16.87 -44.42 37.91
C HIS A 114 17.81 -43.60 37.01
N ILE A 115 19.04 -44.10 36.81
CA ILE A 115 20.02 -43.44 35.93
C ILE A 115 19.48 -43.40 34.49
N SER A 116 18.95 -44.53 34.00
CA SER A 116 18.36 -44.61 32.67
C SER A 116 17.14 -43.69 32.51
N ALA A 117 16.24 -43.70 33.49
CA ALA A 117 15.07 -42.83 33.51
C ALA A 117 15.43 -41.35 33.41
N LEU A 118 16.42 -40.91 34.18
CA LEU A 118 16.93 -39.54 34.09
C LEU A 118 17.50 -39.24 32.70
N VAL A 119 18.39 -40.10 32.18
CA VAL A 119 19.03 -39.89 30.88
C VAL A 119 17.96 -39.80 29.79
N ARG A 120 16.89 -40.59 29.88
CA ARG A 120 15.73 -40.53 28.97
C ARG A 120 14.93 -39.22 29.12
N ALA A 121 14.69 -38.73 30.34
CA ALA A 121 14.03 -37.45 30.60
C ALA A 121 14.82 -36.27 29.99
N LEU A 122 16.12 -36.19 30.31
CA LEU A 122 17.02 -35.15 29.80
C LEU A 122 17.23 -35.21 28.29
N PHE A 123 17.18 -36.42 27.69
CA PHE A 123 17.26 -36.59 26.25
C PHE A 123 15.96 -36.19 25.53
N ALA A 124 14.80 -36.39 26.17
CA ALA A 124 13.50 -35.99 25.64
C ALA A 124 13.30 -34.47 25.65
N ASP A 125 13.82 -33.78 26.68
CA ASP A 125 13.80 -32.32 26.77
C ASP A 125 15.21 -31.72 26.72
N GLY A 126 15.72 -31.58 25.49
CA GLY A 126 17.04 -31.01 25.23
C GLY A 126 17.16 -29.49 25.41
N ALA A 127 16.10 -28.81 25.91
CA ALA A 127 16.17 -27.37 26.16
C ALA A 127 17.13 -27.01 27.29
N TYR A 128 17.18 -27.85 28.33
CA TYR A 128 17.89 -27.56 29.57
C TYR A 128 19.30 -28.16 29.62
N PHE A 129 19.53 -29.32 29.01
CA PHE A 129 20.82 -30.02 29.08
C PHE A 129 21.32 -30.48 27.72
N LYS A 130 22.64 -30.43 27.54
CA LYS A 130 23.35 -30.98 26.39
C LYS A 130 24.14 -32.22 26.80
N ILE A 131 23.98 -33.30 26.04
CA ILE A 131 24.76 -34.53 26.24
C ILE A 131 26.17 -34.39 25.65
N LYS A 132 27.21 -34.74 26.43
CA LYS A 132 28.61 -34.76 25.98
C LYS A 132 29.39 -35.82 26.76
N ASP A 133 30.01 -36.76 26.05
CA ASP A 133 30.98 -37.73 26.59
C ASP A 133 30.54 -38.44 27.90
N GLY A 134 29.32 -38.96 27.93
CA GLY A 134 28.81 -39.69 29.11
C GLY A 134 28.38 -38.79 30.28
N SER A 135 28.24 -37.49 30.04
CA SER A 135 27.80 -36.48 31.01
C SER A 135 26.76 -35.54 30.38
N PHE A 136 26.03 -34.82 31.24
CA PHE A 136 25.18 -33.70 30.83
C PHE A 136 25.79 -32.38 31.27
N ILE A 137 25.69 -31.39 30.40
CA ILE A 137 26.10 -30.01 30.67
C ILE A 137 24.83 -29.17 30.67
N PRO A 138 24.49 -28.47 31.77
CA PRO A 138 23.39 -27.53 31.78
C PRO A 138 23.62 -26.45 30.73
N ASN A 139 22.60 -26.10 29.97
CA ASN A 139 22.62 -24.92 29.11
C ASN A 139 22.61 -23.66 29.98
N SER A 140 23.18 -22.54 29.52
CA SER A 140 23.09 -21.28 30.26
C SER A 140 21.66 -20.74 30.28
N PRO A 141 21.27 -19.90 31.25
CA PRO A 141 19.95 -19.28 31.29
C PRO A 141 19.56 -18.58 29.99
N GLU A 142 20.50 -17.85 29.37
CA GLU A 142 20.25 -17.18 28.09
C GLU A 142 20.00 -18.19 26.97
N LYS A 143 20.67 -19.34 27.02
CA LYS A 143 20.50 -20.38 26.00
C LYS A 143 19.17 -21.12 26.18
N VAL A 144 18.76 -21.41 27.40
CA VAL A 144 17.45 -21.99 27.71
C VAL A 144 16.34 -21.04 27.26
N GLU A 145 16.43 -19.75 27.61
CA GLU A 145 15.47 -18.72 27.19
C GLU A 145 15.38 -18.63 25.65
N GLN A 146 16.51 -18.66 24.94
CA GLN A 146 16.52 -18.70 23.47
C GLN A 146 15.82 -19.93 22.90
N ILE A 147 16.02 -21.11 23.49
CA ILE A 147 15.39 -22.35 23.01
C ILE A 147 13.88 -22.32 23.26
N ILE A 148 13.46 -21.88 24.45
CA ILE A 148 12.04 -21.75 24.81
C ILE A 148 11.36 -20.74 23.88
N LYS A 149 11.91 -19.53 23.73
CA LYS A 149 11.37 -18.51 22.80
C LYS A 149 11.31 -19.01 21.35
N ALA A 150 12.33 -19.73 20.89
CA ALA A 150 12.32 -20.30 19.54
C ALA A 150 11.25 -21.38 19.37
N ARG A 151 11.00 -22.20 20.40
CA ARG A 151 9.94 -23.21 20.41
C ARG A 151 8.55 -22.57 20.40
N GLU A 152 8.32 -21.60 21.28
CA GLU A 152 7.06 -20.84 21.33
C GLU A 152 6.79 -20.12 20.00
N ALA A 153 7.80 -19.48 19.41
CA ALA A 153 7.67 -18.82 18.11
C ALA A 153 7.37 -19.83 16.97
N ALA A 154 7.97 -21.03 17.01
CA ALA A 154 7.68 -22.08 16.05
C ALA A 154 6.24 -22.62 16.20
N GLU A 155 5.79 -22.87 17.44
CA GLU A 155 4.41 -23.31 17.72
C GLU A 155 3.37 -22.25 17.30
N LEU A 156 3.65 -20.97 17.55
CA LEU A 156 2.81 -19.88 17.09
C LEU A 156 2.76 -19.83 15.56
N ARG A 157 3.91 -19.93 14.89
CA ARG A 157 3.99 -19.95 13.42
C ARG A 157 3.23 -21.14 12.83
N ASP A 158 3.37 -22.33 13.40
CA ASP A 158 2.67 -23.53 12.94
C ASP A 158 1.16 -23.39 13.11
N ARG A 159 0.70 -22.78 14.22
CA ARG A 159 -0.70 -22.43 14.42
C ARG A 159 -1.20 -21.42 13.38
N GLU A 160 -0.46 -20.35 13.14
CA GLU A 160 -0.78 -19.33 12.12
C GLU A 160 -0.91 -19.94 10.72
N LEU A 161 0.02 -20.83 10.34
CA LEU A 161 -0.02 -21.55 9.08
C LEU A 161 -1.25 -22.46 8.97
N ALA A 162 -1.55 -23.22 10.03
CA ALA A 162 -2.65 -24.17 10.04
C ALA A 162 -4.02 -23.47 9.98
N GLU A 163 -4.24 -22.46 10.82
CA GLU A 163 -5.47 -21.66 10.85
C GLU A 163 -5.65 -20.88 9.55
N GLY A 164 -4.59 -20.22 9.07
CA GLY A 164 -4.62 -19.50 7.81
C GLY A 164 -4.89 -20.41 6.62
N ALA A 165 -4.23 -21.56 6.52
CA ALA A 165 -4.50 -22.51 5.44
C ALA A 165 -5.94 -23.05 5.48
N ASN A 166 -6.52 -23.21 6.67
CA ASN A 166 -7.92 -23.60 6.82
C ASN A 166 -8.87 -22.50 6.32
N PHE A 167 -8.62 -21.25 6.73
CA PHE A 167 -9.37 -20.08 6.27
C PHE A 167 -9.35 -19.96 4.74
N LEU A 168 -8.17 -20.08 4.12
CA LEU A 168 -8.05 -20.03 2.66
C LEU A 168 -8.82 -21.18 1.97
N ARG A 169 -8.81 -22.39 2.55
CA ARG A 169 -9.58 -23.55 2.03
C ARG A 169 -11.08 -23.30 2.04
N GLU A 170 -11.61 -22.72 3.13
CA GLU A 170 -13.04 -22.39 3.24
C GLU A 170 -13.47 -21.37 2.17
N ILE A 171 -12.66 -20.32 1.92
CA ILE A 171 -12.93 -19.31 0.88
C ILE A 171 -12.92 -19.93 -0.53
N ILE A 172 -11.97 -20.82 -0.80
CA ILE A 172 -11.87 -21.50 -2.11
C ILE A 172 -13.13 -22.32 -2.37
N ASN A 173 -13.62 -23.02 -1.34
CA ASN A 173 -14.83 -23.82 -1.39
C ASN A 173 -16.14 -23.00 -1.28
N SER A 174 -16.04 -21.66 -1.36
CA SER A 174 -17.18 -20.72 -1.30
C SER A 174 -18.01 -20.86 -0.02
N ARG A 175 -17.35 -21.17 1.10
CA ARG A 175 -17.95 -21.18 2.43
C ARG A 175 -17.63 -19.88 3.15
N HIS A 176 -18.51 -19.47 4.07
CA HIS A 176 -18.25 -18.33 4.94
C HIS A 176 -17.36 -18.79 6.11
N PRO A 177 -16.11 -18.30 6.19
CA PRO A 177 -15.23 -18.69 7.28
C PRO A 177 -15.74 -18.10 8.60
N GLU A 178 -15.70 -18.89 9.67
CA GLU A 178 -15.97 -18.40 11.03
C GLU A 178 -14.94 -17.34 11.44
N GLU A 179 -15.32 -16.49 12.40
CA GLU A 179 -14.45 -15.46 12.93
C GLU A 179 -13.41 -16.07 13.87
N PHE A 180 -12.15 -15.69 13.70
CA PHE A 180 -11.03 -16.20 14.50
C PHE A 180 -9.96 -15.12 14.67
N PRO A 181 -9.14 -15.16 15.74
CA PRO A 181 -8.28 -14.05 16.13
C PRO A 181 -7.25 -13.59 15.10
N LEU A 182 -6.84 -14.47 14.18
CA LEU A 182 -5.78 -14.20 13.20
C LEU A 182 -6.30 -13.73 11.83
N LYS A 183 -7.62 -13.57 11.67
CA LYS A 183 -8.26 -13.22 10.40
C LYS A 183 -7.67 -11.96 9.77
N ASP A 184 -7.54 -10.87 10.52
CA ASP A 184 -7.06 -9.59 9.99
C ASP A 184 -5.59 -9.66 9.55
N LYS A 185 -4.76 -10.38 10.31
CA LYS A 185 -3.36 -10.63 9.95
C LYS A 185 -3.25 -11.43 8.64
N ILE A 186 -4.13 -12.40 8.43
CA ILE A 186 -4.15 -13.18 7.19
C ILE A 186 -4.66 -12.33 6.01
N ILE A 187 -5.65 -11.46 6.23
CA ILE A 187 -6.11 -10.50 5.23
C ILE A 187 -4.96 -9.56 4.84
N GLU A 188 -4.22 -9.02 5.81
CA GLU A 188 -3.07 -8.17 5.55
C GLU A 188 -1.99 -8.90 4.74
N LEU A 189 -1.69 -10.16 5.10
CA LEU A 189 -0.80 -11.02 4.34
C LEU A 189 -1.28 -11.19 2.89
N LEU A 190 -2.57 -11.48 2.68
CA LEU A 190 -3.16 -11.58 1.33
C LEU A 190 -3.02 -10.28 0.55
N ILE A 191 -3.25 -9.13 1.18
CA ILE A 191 -3.06 -7.80 0.57
C ILE A 191 -1.60 -7.66 0.13
N GLN A 192 -0.64 -7.91 1.00
CA GLN A 192 0.78 -7.82 0.67
C GLN A 192 1.16 -8.73 -0.50
N LEU A 193 0.71 -9.98 -0.49
CA LEU A 193 0.95 -10.94 -1.57
C LEU A 193 0.33 -10.47 -2.89
N ALA A 194 -0.88 -9.90 -2.86
CA ALA A 194 -1.54 -9.41 -4.05
C ALA A 194 -0.89 -8.14 -4.62
N LEU A 195 -0.34 -7.27 -3.77
CA LEU A 195 0.30 -6.02 -4.21
C LEU A 195 1.74 -6.25 -4.71
N TYR A 196 2.52 -7.07 -4.03
CA TYR A 196 3.97 -7.20 -4.21
C TYR A 196 4.44 -8.58 -4.67
N GLY A 197 3.56 -9.59 -4.68
CA GLY A 197 3.90 -10.94 -5.12
C GLY A 197 5.07 -11.52 -4.33
N LYS A 198 6.21 -11.75 -5.02
CA LYS A 198 7.42 -12.33 -4.43
C LYS A 198 8.20 -11.35 -3.55
N ASP A 199 7.99 -10.06 -3.74
CA ASP A 199 8.68 -8.99 -3.00
C ASP A 199 7.92 -8.60 -1.72
N ALA A 200 6.84 -9.31 -1.40
CA ALA A 200 6.08 -9.10 -0.17
C ALA A 200 6.94 -9.42 1.09
N PRO A 201 6.85 -8.60 2.16
CA PRO A 201 7.61 -8.82 3.40
C PRO A 201 7.48 -10.24 3.96
N ASP A 202 6.24 -10.75 4.02
CA ASP A 202 5.92 -12.07 4.56
C ASP A 202 5.70 -13.14 3.48
N TYR A 203 6.38 -13.02 2.33
CA TYR A 203 6.24 -13.94 1.20
C TYR A 203 6.43 -15.43 1.59
N LYS A 204 7.40 -15.74 2.45
CA LYS A 204 7.68 -17.12 2.87
C LYS A 204 6.50 -17.74 3.63
N LEU A 205 5.96 -17.00 4.59
CA LEU A 205 4.80 -17.41 5.38
C LEU A 205 3.58 -17.60 4.46
N GLY A 206 3.32 -16.61 3.60
CA GLY A 206 2.25 -16.67 2.62
C GLY A 206 2.34 -17.86 1.66
N LYS A 207 3.54 -18.13 1.13
CA LYS A 207 3.79 -19.28 0.24
C LYS A 207 3.54 -20.61 0.93
N GLU A 208 4.02 -20.78 2.16
CA GLU A 208 3.80 -22.00 2.95
C GLU A 208 2.31 -22.18 3.26
N MET A 209 1.61 -21.12 3.67
CA MET A 209 0.18 -21.13 3.94
C MET A 209 -0.64 -21.50 2.68
N PHE A 210 -0.31 -20.90 1.54
CA PHE A 210 -0.93 -21.24 0.25
C PHE A 210 -0.70 -22.70 -0.12
N SER A 211 0.53 -23.20 0.06
CA SER A 211 0.86 -24.59 -0.20
C SER A 211 0.04 -25.55 0.68
N GLN A 212 -0.11 -25.25 1.98
CA GLN A 212 -0.94 -26.04 2.90
C GLN A 212 -2.43 -25.98 2.56
N ALA A 213 -2.89 -24.86 1.97
CA ALA A 213 -4.25 -24.71 1.47
C ALA A 213 -4.49 -25.36 0.09
N GLY A 214 -3.45 -25.91 -0.55
CA GLY A 214 -3.54 -26.51 -1.89
C GLY A 214 -3.46 -25.50 -3.05
N ILE A 215 -2.99 -24.28 -2.79
CA ILE A 215 -2.90 -23.18 -3.75
C ILE A 215 -1.45 -23.09 -4.26
N LYS A 216 -1.25 -23.31 -5.56
CA LYS A 216 0.09 -23.24 -6.17
C LYS A 216 0.49 -21.85 -6.64
N ASP A 217 -0.49 -21.04 -7.04
CA ASP A 217 -0.28 -19.72 -7.61
C ASP A 217 -0.63 -18.63 -6.60
N ILE A 218 0.36 -17.82 -6.24
CA ILE A 218 0.21 -16.75 -5.26
C ILE A 218 -0.59 -15.57 -5.81
N ASN A 219 -0.68 -15.43 -7.15
CA ASN A 219 -1.50 -14.40 -7.78
C ASN A 219 -3.00 -14.57 -7.47
N LYS A 220 -3.41 -15.75 -6.98
CA LYS A 220 -4.76 -15.98 -6.47
C LYS A 220 -5.08 -15.20 -5.19
N ALA A 221 -4.09 -14.60 -4.52
CA ALA A 221 -4.32 -13.75 -3.35
C ALA A 221 -5.35 -12.64 -3.64
N ARG A 222 -5.23 -11.96 -4.79
CA ARG A 222 -6.22 -10.97 -5.25
C ARG A 222 -7.61 -11.58 -5.37
N HIS A 223 -7.73 -12.73 -6.02
CA HIS A 223 -9.02 -13.40 -6.22
C HIS A 223 -9.68 -13.79 -4.88
N LEU A 224 -8.88 -14.17 -3.88
CA LEU A 224 -9.38 -14.47 -2.54
C LEU A 224 -9.89 -13.20 -1.82
N LEU A 225 -9.18 -12.07 -1.95
CA LEU A 225 -9.64 -10.78 -1.42
C LEU A 225 -10.96 -10.34 -2.07
N VAL A 226 -11.12 -10.58 -3.37
CA VAL A 226 -12.39 -10.32 -4.09
C VAL A 226 -13.51 -11.23 -3.59
N LYS A 227 -13.25 -12.53 -3.42
CA LYS A 227 -14.23 -13.47 -2.83
C LYS A 227 -14.63 -13.11 -1.40
N LEU A 228 -13.72 -12.52 -0.63
CA LEU A 228 -13.97 -12.03 0.73
C LEU A 228 -14.73 -10.70 0.75
N ASN A 229 -15.03 -10.11 -0.41
CA ASN A 229 -15.63 -8.78 -0.54
C ASN A 229 -14.81 -7.68 0.17
N ILE A 230 -13.48 -7.88 0.23
CA ILE A 230 -12.52 -6.88 0.73
C ILE A 230 -12.14 -5.94 -0.40
N TRP A 231 -11.97 -6.49 -1.61
CA TRP A 231 -11.69 -5.75 -2.84
C TRP A 231 -12.75 -6.01 -3.88
N HIS A 232 -12.99 -5.03 -4.75
CA HIS A 232 -13.79 -5.24 -5.94
C HIS A 232 -12.98 -5.94 -7.05
N GLU A 233 -13.67 -6.50 -8.05
CA GLU A 233 -12.99 -7.11 -9.20
C GLU A 233 -12.09 -6.11 -9.92
N ASP A 234 -12.55 -4.86 -10.03
CA ASP A 234 -11.85 -3.74 -10.67
C ASP A 234 -11.01 -2.88 -9.68
N GLU A 235 -10.63 -3.44 -8.53
CA GLU A 235 -9.84 -2.72 -7.52
C GLU A 235 -8.53 -2.14 -8.09
N ASN A 236 -8.30 -0.84 -7.85
CA ASN A 236 -7.08 -0.18 -8.28
C ASN A 236 -5.93 -0.44 -7.29
N LEU A 237 -5.12 -1.45 -7.60
CA LEU A 237 -3.98 -1.86 -6.77
C LEU A 237 -2.90 -0.78 -6.61
N ASP A 238 -2.79 0.17 -7.54
CA ASP A 238 -1.78 1.23 -7.46
C ASP A 238 -2.11 2.25 -6.37
N LEU A 239 -3.39 2.47 -6.07
CA LEU A 239 -3.80 3.28 -4.92
C LEU A 239 -3.28 2.69 -3.61
N HIS A 240 -3.36 1.37 -3.46
CA HIS A 240 -2.84 0.67 -2.28
C HIS A 240 -1.31 0.70 -2.22
N ARG A 241 -0.62 0.45 -3.35
CA ARG A 241 0.85 0.48 -3.42
C ARG A 241 1.42 1.85 -3.08
N LEU A 242 0.78 2.90 -3.60
CA LEU A 242 1.16 4.30 -3.36
C LEU A 242 0.60 4.85 -2.05
N LYS A 243 -0.20 4.04 -1.32
CA LYS A 243 -0.88 4.42 -0.07
C LYS A 243 -1.70 5.71 -0.21
N ILE A 244 -2.35 5.86 -1.36
CA ILE A 244 -3.26 6.99 -1.62
C ILE A 244 -4.49 6.82 -0.74
N ARG A 245 -4.75 7.83 0.09
CA ARG A 245 -5.98 7.89 0.90
C ARG A 245 -7.16 8.23 -0.01
N THR A 246 -8.16 7.36 -0.02
CA THR A 246 -9.40 7.55 -0.78
C THR A 246 -10.46 8.28 0.05
N ASP A 247 -10.48 8.04 1.36
CA ASP A 247 -11.49 8.56 2.29
C ASP A 247 -11.01 9.79 3.06
N PHE A 248 -11.97 10.54 3.59
CA PHE A 248 -11.71 11.68 4.49
C PHE A 248 -11.95 11.27 5.94
N SER A 249 -11.20 11.88 6.86
CA SER A 249 -11.40 11.65 8.29
C SER A 249 -12.69 12.33 8.80
N GLU A 250 -13.24 11.83 9.92
CA GLU A 250 -14.44 12.42 10.52
C GLU A 250 -14.30 13.92 10.84
N PRO A 251 -13.16 14.42 11.38
CA PRO A 251 -12.96 15.87 11.56
C PRO A 251 -13.06 16.67 10.25
N VAL A 252 -12.50 16.15 9.16
CA VAL A 252 -12.55 16.81 7.84
C VAL A 252 -13.98 16.87 7.31
N PHE A 253 -14.76 15.80 7.46
CA PHE A 253 -16.17 15.80 7.07
C PHE A 253 -17.01 16.80 7.89
N LYS A 254 -16.78 16.87 9.21
CA LYS A 254 -17.47 17.84 10.07
C LYS A 254 -17.17 19.28 9.66
N GLU A 255 -15.90 19.59 9.40
CA GLU A 255 -15.49 20.93 8.93
C GLU A 255 -16.11 21.26 7.57
N ALA A 256 -16.12 20.30 6.63
CA ALA A 256 -16.75 20.46 5.32
C ALA A 256 -18.26 20.75 5.42
N ASP A 257 -18.98 20.05 6.29
CA ASP A 257 -20.43 20.26 6.47
C ASP A 257 -20.72 21.65 7.07
N ILE A 258 -19.87 22.14 7.96
CA ILE A 258 -19.95 23.50 8.51
C ILE A 258 -19.66 24.52 7.41
N ALA A 259 -18.56 24.34 6.66
CA ALA A 259 -18.17 25.22 5.57
C ALA A 259 -19.26 25.31 4.49
N ALA A 260 -19.88 24.18 4.11
CA ALA A 260 -20.95 24.14 3.11
C ALA A 260 -22.21 24.93 3.50
N ARG A 261 -22.44 25.17 4.80
CA ARG A 261 -23.58 25.91 5.35
C ARG A 261 -23.22 27.31 5.83
N LYS A 262 -21.94 27.68 5.71
CA LYS A 262 -21.42 28.94 6.24
C LYS A 262 -22.04 30.09 5.45
N GLU A 263 -22.81 30.92 6.16
CA GLU A 263 -23.19 32.22 5.64
C GLU A 263 -21.98 33.15 5.78
N ILE A 264 -21.59 33.76 4.67
CA ILE A 264 -20.42 34.64 4.61
C ILE A 264 -20.89 36.02 4.21
N ASP A 265 -20.32 37.03 4.88
CA ASP A 265 -20.59 38.41 4.55
C ASP A 265 -20.26 38.70 3.08
N THR A 266 -21.27 39.15 2.36
CA THR A 266 -21.21 39.47 0.94
C THR A 266 -20.88 40.94 0.68
N SER A 267 -20.77 41.77 1.72
CA SER A 267 -20.59 43.22 1.60
C SER A 267 -19.33 43.65 0.84
N ALA A 268 -18.27 42.82 0.89
CA ALA A 268 -17.01 43.06 0.22
C ALA A 268 -16.92 42.48 -1.21
N ARG A 269 -18.05 42.00 -1.77
CA ARG A 269 -18.09 41.34 -3.09
C ARG A 269 -19.08 42.03 -4.02
N ASP A 270 -18.68 42.19 -5.28
CA ASP A 270 -19.58 42.70 -6.31
C ASP A 270 -20.58 41.61 -6.74
N ASP A 271 -21.87 41.96 -6.80
CA ASP A 271 -22.92 41.05 -7.29
C ASP A 271 -22.96 41.07 -8.83
N LEU A 272 -22.59 39.94 -9.43
CA LEU A 272 -22.60 39.71 -10.87
C LEU A 272 -23.66 38.66 -11.26
N THR A 273 -24.66 38.41 -10.43
CA THR A 273 -25.61 37.30 -10.64
C THR A 273 -26.53 37.49 -11.86
N ASP A 274 -26.59 38.71 -12.41
CA ASP A 274 -27.33 39.05 -13.63
C ASP A 274 -26.45 39.03 -14.90
N LEU A 275 -25.15 38.78 -14.75
CA LEU A 275 -24.24 38.62 -15.89
C LEU A 275 -24.47 37.26 -16.56
N PRO A 276 -24.53 37.18 -17.91
CA PRO A 276 -24.70 35.91 -18.62
C PRO A 276 -23.41 35.08 -18.57
N ILE A 277 -23.21 34.38 -17.46
CA ILE A 277 -22.04 33.56 -17.16
C ILE A 277 -22.31 32.10 -17.57
N PHE A 278 -21.32 31.45 -18.15
CA PHE A 278 -21.39 30.04 -18.54
C PHE A 278 -20.10 29.28 -18.27
N THR A 279 -20.19 27.96 -18.03
CA THR A 279 -19.03 27.06 -17.96
C THR A 279 -18.93 26.23 -19.25
N ILE A 280 -17.73 25.73 -19.56
CA ILE A 280 -17.48 24.83 -20.70
C ILE A 280 -16.58 23.69 -20.24
N ASP A 281 -17.14 22.49 -20.12
CA ASP A 281 -16.45 21.38 -19.46
C ASP A 281 -16.65 20.03 -20.15
N GLY A 282 -15.97 19.01 -19.64
CA GLY A 282 -16.26 17.62 -19.99
C GLY A 282 -17.66 17.21 -19.50
N PRO A 283 -18.34 16.26 -20.18
CA PRO A 283 -19.70 15.83 -19.82
C PRO A 283 -19.80 15.15 -18.44
N TYR A 284 -18.68 14.73 -17.86
CA TYR A 284 -18.61 14.05 -16.57
C TYR A 284 -18.04 14.92 -15.44
N THR A 285 -17.69 16.17 -15.71
CA THR A 285 -17.15 17.14 -14.74
C THR A 285 -18.18 17.45 -13.66
N ARG A 286 -17.74 17.60 -12.42
CA ARG A 286 -18.60 17.92 -11.26
C ARG A 286 -18.08 19.11 -10.43
N ASP A 287 -16.78 19.30 -10.48
CA ASP A 287 -15.97 20.35 -9.89
C ASP A 287 -15.70 21.44 -10.94
N PHE A 288 -16.63 22.39 -11.05
CA PHE A 288 -16.52 23.53 -11.96
C PHE A 288 -15.70 24.63 -11.29
N ASP A 289 -14.41 24.69 -11.62
CA ASP A 289 -13.49 25.71 -11.13
C ASP A 289 -13.69 27.06 -11.82
N ASP A 290 -13.97 27.06 -13.11
CA ASP A 290 -13.99 28.25 -13.96
C ASP A 290 -15.32 28.49 -14.70
N ALA A 291 -15.62 29.76 -14.93
CA ALA A 291 -16.72 30.20 -15.77
C ALA A 291 -16.32 31.45 -16.57
N LEU A 292 -17.01 31.67 -17.69
CA LEU A 292 -16.71 32.74 -18.64
C LEU A 292 -17.93 33.63 -18.89
N SER A 293 -17.68 34.88 -19.26
CA SER A 293 -18.68 35.80 -19.79
C SER A 293 -18.03 36.69 -20.84
N LEU A 294 -18.80 37.11 -21.85
CA LEU A 294 -18.33 38.07 -22.85
C LEU A 294 -19.41 39.11 -23.11
N GLN A 295 -19.03 40.38 -23.03
CA GLN A 295 -19.91 41.51 -23.33
C GLN A 295 -19.30 42.40 -24.41
N PRO A 296 -20.05 42.82 -25.44
CA PRO A 296 -19.63 43.91 -26.29
C PRO A 296 -19.62 45.21 -25.47
N ILE A 297 -18.59 46.02 -25.68
CA ILE A 297 -18.47 47.38 -25.12
C ILE A 297 -18.25 48.36 -26.27
N GLU A 298 -18.42 49.67 -26.06
CA GLU A 298 -18.36 50.69 -27.13
C GLU A 298 -17.13 50.56 -28.06
N LYS A 299 -16.00 50.14 -27.50
CA LYS A 299 -14.71 50.04 -28.20
C LYS A 299 -14.15 48.61 -28.25
N GLY A 300 -14.97 47.57 -28.22
CA GLY A 300 -14.51 46.18 -28.39
C GLY A 300 -15.29 45.20 -27.51
N TYR A 301 -14.57 44.40 -26.72
CA TYR A 301 -15.17 43.37 -25.87
C TYR A 301 -14.63 43.43 -24.44
N ARG A 302 -15.47 43.09 -23.47
CA ARG A 302 -15.09 42.77 -22.10
C ARG A 302 -15.24 41.27 -21.88
N LEU A 303 -14.13 40.60 -21.65
CA LEU A 303 -14.08 39.20 -21.23
C LEU A 303 -14.09 39.14 -19.70
N GLY A 304 -15.01 38.38 -19.12
CA GLY A 304 -14.99 37.98 -17.72
C GLY A 304 -14.53 36.53 -17.60
N ILE A 305 -13.57 36.29 -16.72
CA ILE A 305 -13.13 34.95 -16.31
C ILE A 305 -13.35 34.86 -14.80
N HIS A 306 -14.13 33.89 -14.36
CA HIS A 306 -14.60 33.78 -12.99
C HIS A 306 -14.09 32.46 -12.42
N ILE A 307 -13.13 32.51 -11.50
CA ILE A 307 -12.59 31.32 -10.83
C ILE A 307 -13.21 31.21 -9.46
N THR A 308 -13.65 30.02 -9.06
CA THR A 308 -14.25 29.80 -7.75
C THR A 308 -13.33 30.26 -6.62
N ASP A 309 -13.92 30.87 -5.59
CA ASP A 309 -13.19 31.40 -4.43
C ASP A 309 -13.44 30.52 -3.21
N VAL A 310 -12.49 29.62 -2.95
CA VAL A 310 -12.53 28.68 -1.82
C VAL A 310 -12.07 29.31 -0.51
N THR A 311 -11.29 30.40 -0.58
CA THR A 311 -10.62 31.04 0.56
C THR A 311 -11.53 31.42 1.74
N PRO A 312 -12.81 31.81 1.56
CA PRO A 312 -13.68 32.16 2.68
C PRO A 312 -14.16 30.95 3.49
N PHE A 313 -14.04 29.75 2.92
CA PHE A 313 -14.59 28.50 3.45
C PHE A 313 -13.52 27.58 4.05
N ILE A 314 -12.27 27.76 3.64
CA ILE A 314 -11.14 26.96 4.11
C ILE A 314 -10.32 27.79 5.10
N GLU A 315 -10.25 27.32 6.35
CA GLU A 315 -9.43 27.98 7.38
C GLU A 315 -7.98 27.53 7.24
N VAL A 316 -7.05 28.49 7.18
CA VAL A 316 -5.60 28.22 7.16
C VAL A 316 -5.22 27.40 8.39
N ASP A 317 -4.42 26.35 8.20
CA ASP A 317 -4.05 25.36 9.21
C ASP A 317 -5.23 24.55 9.80
N GLY A 318 -6.44 24.67 9.24
CA GLY A 318 -7.63 23.88 9.58
C GLY A 318 -7.56 22.43 9.10
N CYS A 319 -8.60 21.62 9.36
CA CYS A 319 -8.60 20.22 8.92
C CYS A 319 -8.69 20.11 7.41
N LEU A 320 -9.48 20.98 6.75
CA LEU A 320 -9.61 20.98 5.30
C LEU A 320 -8.30 21.38 4.61
N ASP A 321 -7.64 22.44 5.09
CA ASP A 321 -6.37 22.92 4.57
C ASP A 321 -5.26 21.86 4.70
N ARG A 322 -5.11 21.25 5.88
CA ARG A 322 -4.14 20.18 6.10
C ARG A 322 -4.41 18.94 5.26
N GLU A 323 -5.69 18.58 5.06
CA GLU A 323 -6.05 17.45 4.23
C GLU A 323 -5.77 17.74 2.75
N ALA A 324 -6.10 18.94 2.26
CA ALA A 324 -5.73 19.38 0.92
C ALA A 324 -4.21 19.40 0.74
N ALA A 325 -3.46 19.84 1.74
CA ALA A 325 -1.99 19.82 1.74
C ALA A 325 -1.42 18.40 1.66
N ASN A 326 -2.02 17.44 2.37
CA ASN A 326 -1.63 16.03 2.31
C ASN A 326 -1.95 15.38 0.96
N ARG A 327 -3.01 15.84 0.27
CA ARG A 327 -3.41 15.33 -1.05
C ARG A 327 -2.70 16.01 -2.22
N ALA A 328 -2.38 17.30 -2.08
CA ALA A 328 -1.83 18.22 -3.07
C ALA A 328 -2.69 18.46 -4.32
N SER A 329 -3.41 17.45 -4.81
CA SER A 329 -4.32 17.55 -5.95
C SER A 329 -5.41 16.48 -5.91
N SER A 330 -6.50 16.71 -6.65
CA SER A 330 -7.46 15.67 -7.01
C SER A 330 -6.81 14.62 -7.93
N ILE A 331 -7.17 13.36 -7.79
CA ILE A 331 -6.71 12.25 -8.65
C ILE A 331 -7.89 11.78 -9.50
N TYR A 332 -7.75 11.89 -10.82
CA TYR A 332 -8.75 11.46 -11.79
C TYR A 332 -8.36 10.09 -12.35
N LEU A 333 -9.15 9.07 -12.02
CA LEU A 333 -9.04 7.72 -12.58
C LEU A 333 -10.14 7.49 -13.61
N PRO A 334 -9.99 6.52 -14.52
CA PRO A 334 -11.00 6.24 -15.56
C PRO A 334 -12.42 5.98 -15.04
N VAL A 335 -12.57 5.47 -13.81
CA VAL A 335 -13.87 5.08 -13.22
C VAL A 335 -14.24 5.93 -12.00
N THR A 336 -13.27 6.53 -11.33
CA THR A 336 -13.49 7.23 -10.06
C THR A 336 -12.61 8.46 -9.94
N GLN A 337 -13.03 9.39 -9.10
CA GLN A 337 -12.29 10.58 -8.74
C GLN A 337 -12.01 10.54 -7.24
N ILE A 338 -10.77 10.81 -6.85
CA ILE A 338 -10.37 11.01 -5.46
C ILE A 338 -10.13 12.51 -5.30
N PRO A 339 -11.11 13.28 -4.81
CA PRO A 339 -11.01 14.73 -4.79
C PRO A 339 -10.05 15.22 -3.70
N MET A 340 -9.51 16.43 -3.90
CA MET A 340 -8.68 17.13 -2.91
C MET A 340 -9.51 17.57 -1.70
N PHE A 341 -10.71 18.09 -1.94
CA PHE A 341 -11.69 18.43 -0.92
C PHE A 341 -12.84 17.41 -0.87
N PRO A 342 -13.57 17.29 0.25
CA PRO A 342 -14.77 16.46 0.32
C PRO A 342 -15.79 16.82 -0.78
N PRO A 343 -16.47 15.83 -1.41
CA PRO A 343 -17.42 16.07 -2.50
C PRO A 343 -18.55 17.05 -2.17
N SER A 344 -18.94 17.18 -0.90
CA SER A 344 -19.94 18.17 -0.46
C SER A 344 -19.50 19.62 -0.74
N LEU A 345 -18.19 19.87 -0.75
CA LEU A 345 -17.58 21.14 -1.13
C LEU A 345 -17.24 21.14 -2.63
N SER A 346 -16.36 20.22 -3.06
CA SER A 346 -15.76 20.26 -4.40
C SER A 346 -16.76 20.10 -5.53
N ASN A 347 -17.83 19.32 -5.34
CA ASN A 347 -18.80 19.04 -6.39
C ASN A 347 -20.09 19.85 -6.23
N ASN A 348 -20.18 20.70 -5.20
CA ASN A 348 -21.41 21.40 -4.88
C ASN A 348 -21.18 22.80 -4.30
N ALA A 349 -20.87 22.91 -3.01
CA ALA A 349 -20.90 24.20 -2.31
C ALA A 349 -19.90 25.22 -2.88
N LEU A 350 -18.72 24.76 -3.32
CA LEU A 350 -17.65 25.58 -3.88
C LEU A 350 -17.55 25.45 -5.41
N SER A 351 -18.30 24.54 -6.03
CA SER A 351 -18.33 24.37 -7.49
C SER A 351 -19.24 25.42 -8.12
N LEU A 352 -18.85 25.98 -9.28
CA LEU A 352 -19.63 26.94 -10.08
C LEU A 352 -20.84 26.28 -10.79
N VAL A 353 -21.65 25.55 -10.02
CA VAL A 353 -22.84 24.84 -10.50
C VAL A 353 -23.91 25.83 -10.95
N LYS A 354 -24.52 25.54 -12.10
CA LYS A 354 -25.61 26.32 -12.69
C LYS A 354 -26.73 26.66 -11.68
N GLY A 355 -27.15 27.92 -11.69
CA GLY A 355 -28.34 28.41 -10.99
C GLY A 355 -28.12 28.81 -9.53
N PHE A 356 -26.96 28.53 -8.95
CA PHE A 356 -26.66 28.89 -7.57
C PHE A 356 -25.75 30.12 -7.47
N LYS A 357 -25.90 30.88 -6.39
CA LYS A 357 -24.94 31.94 -6.04
C LYS A 357 -23.65 31.31 -5.54
N ARG A 358 -22.53 31.73 -6.11
CA ARG A 358 -21.19 31.22 -5.79
C ARG A 358 -20.21 32.38 -5.67
N PHE A 359 -19.20 32.19 -4.83
CA PHE A 359 -18.12 33.15 -4.70
C PHE A 359 -17.06 32.87 -5.74
N ALA A 360 -16.56 33.94 -6.34
CA ALA A 360 -15.51 33.85 -7.34
C ALA A 360 -14.51 34.99 -7.17
N ILE A 361 -13.29 34.76 -7.63
CA ILE A 361 -12.36 35.81 -8.00
C ILE A 361 -12.52 36.02 -9.51
N SER A 362 -13.04 37.18 -9.88
CA SER A 362 -13.31 37.51 -11.28
C SER A 362 -12.25 38.42 -11.85
N LEU A 363 -11.75 38.05 -13.02
CA LEU A 363 -10.88 38.85 -13.87
C LEU A 363 -11.70 39.42 -15.01
N PHE A 364 -11.74 40.76 -15.12
CA PHE A 364 -12.29 41.44 -16.28
C PHE A 364 -11.18 42.00 -17.14
N VAL A 365 -11.20 41.67 -18.44
CA VAL A 365 -10.22 42.12 -19.43
C VAL A 365 -10.94 42.84 -20.55
N ASN A 366 -10.55 44.09 -20.80
CA ASN A 366 -11.09 44.88 -21.91
C ASN A 366 -10.16 44.77 -23.14
N PHE A 367 -10.75 44.41 -24.27
CA PHE A 367 -10.11 44.31 -25.57
C PHE A 367 -10.64 45.39 -26.51
N ASP A 368 -9.79 45.91 -27.39
CA ASP A 368 -10.25 46.80 -28.46
C ASP A 368 -10.87 46.04 -29.64
N ARG A 369 -11.27 46.77 -30.69
CA ARG A 369 -11.81 46.20 -31.93
C ARG A 369 -10.81 45.33 -32.70
N ASP A 370 -9.53 45.56 -32.48
CA ASP A 370 -8.43 44.77 -33.06
C ASP A 370 -8.02 43.61 -32.13
N LEU A 371 -8.81 43.34 -31.09
CA LEU A 371 -8.60 42.27 -30.10
C LEU A 371 -7.28 42.43 -29.31
N ASN A 372 -6.80 43.66 -29.17
CA ASN A 372 -5.67 43.97 -28.30
C ASN A 372 -6.16 44.21 -26.87
N LEU A 373 -5.53 43.53 -25.92
CA LEU A 373 -5.71 43.78 -24.48
C LEU A 373 -5.37 45.23 -24.14
N LYS A 374 -6.32 45.95 -23.51
CA LYS A 374 -6.14 47.35 -23.07
C LYS A 374 -5.89 47.48 -21.59
N ASN A 375 -6.71 46.82 -20.78
CA ASN A 375 -6.56 46.81 -19.33
C ASN A 375 -7.28 45.59 -18.75
N PHE A 376 -6.96 45.29 -17.49
CA PHE A 376 -7.60 44.25 -16.72
C PHE A 376 -7.69 44.64 -15.24
N HIS A 377 -8.58 44.00 -14.50
CA HIS A 377 -8.63 44.10 -13.04
C HIS A 377 -9.25 42.83 -12.44
N PHE A 378 -8.84 42.52 -11.22
CA PHE A 378 -9.38 41.44 -10.40
C PHE A 378 -10.35 42.01 -9.36
N MET A 379 -11.40 41.26 -9.03
CA MET A 379 -12.33 41.59 -7.95
C MET A 379 -12.93 40.32 -7.33
N PRO A 380 -13.18 40.30 -6.01
CA PRO A 380 -14.04 39.32 -5.37
C PRO A 380 -15.50 39.54 -5.76
N THR A 381 -16.21 38.49 -6.18
CA THR A 381 -17.57 38.61 -6.71
C THR A 381 -18.50 37.50 -6.23
N ILE A 382 -19.79 37.72 -6.47
CA ILE A 382 -20.85 36.73 -6.36
C ILE A 382 -21.41 36.50 -7.75
N VAL A 383 -21.27 35.28 -8.26
CA VAL A 383 -21.69 34.90 -9.60
C VAL A 383 -22.84 33.91 -9.55
N ARG A 384 -23.60 33.82 -10.64
CA ARG A 384 -24.59 32.77 -10.86
C ARG A 384 -24.43 32.28 -12.29
N VAL A 385 -23.99 31.04 -12.46
CA VAL A 385 -23.84 30.43 -13.78
C VAL A 385 -25.23 30.23 -14.39
N GLU A 386 -25.46 30.81 -15.57
CA GLU A 386 -26.71 30.72 -16.33
C GLU A 386 -26.75 29.44 -17.18
N LYS A 387 -25.62 29.10 -17.82
CA LYS A 387 -25.49 27.95 -18.72
C LYS A 387 -24.28 27.10 -18.35
N GLN A 388 -24.47 25.80 -18.33
CA GLN A 388 -23.38 24.83 -18.16
C GLN A 388 -23.31 24.05 -19.46
N LEU A 389 -22.24 24.25 -20.21
CA LEU A 389 -22.09 23.73 -21.57
C LEU A 389 -21.02 22.65 -21.58
N THR A 390 -21.20 21.64 -22.44
CA THR A 390 -20.13 20.68 -22.73
C THR A 390 -19.28 21.15 -23.91
N TYR A 391 -18.05 20.66 -24.00
CA TYR A 391 -17.20 20.89 -25.18
C TYR A 391 -17.93 20.57 -26.50
N ASP A 392 -18.67 19.46 -26.56
CA ASP A 392 -19.41 19.04 -27.75
C ASP A 392 -20.56 20.00 -28.09
N GLN A 393 -21.29 20.49 -27.07
CA GLN A 393 -22.35 21.47 -27.27
C GLN A 393 -21.80 22.77 -27.85
N VAL A 394 -20.69 23.28 -27.31
CA VAL A 394 -20.04 24.49 -27.83
C VAL A 394 -19.54 24.26 -29.25
N ASN A 395 -18.83 23.15 -29.52
CA ASN A 395 -18.33 22.83 -30.85
C ASN A 395 -19.44 22.74 -31.91
N ALA A 396 -20.65 22.31 -31.52
CA ALA A 396 -21.79 22.22 -32.42
C ALA A 396 -22.42 23.58 -32.78
N VAL A 397 -22.33 24.59 -31.89
CA VAL A 397 -23.11 25.85 -32.04
C VAL A 397 -22.26 27.12 -32.06
N TYR A 398 -20.95 27.06 -31.77
CA TYR A 398 -20.13 28.26 -31.54
C TYR A 398 -20.13 29.25 -32.70
N ALA A 399 -20.25 28.78 -33.95
CA ALA A 399 -20.16 29.62 -35.13
C ALA A 399 -21.34 30.59 -35.26
N ASP A 400 -22.55 30.13 -34.89
CA ASP A 400 -23.81 30.86 -35.02
C ASP A 400 -24.25 31.55 -33.71
N ASP A 401 -23.62 31.22 -32.58
CA ASP A 401 -23.90 31.82 -31.29
C ASP A 401 -23.26 33.23 -31.15
N SER A 402 -24.06 34.19 -30.68
CA SER A 402 -23.69 35.60 -30.62
C SER A 402 -22.59 35.93 -29.59
N ILE A 403 -22.31 35.01 -28.65
CA ILE A 403 -21.30 35.15 -27.60
C ILE A 403 -20.10 34.25 -27.92
N LEU A 404 -20.32 32.98 -28.28
CA LEU A 404 -19.25 32.01 -28.50
C LEU A 404 -18.46 32.31 -29.78
N SER A 405 -19.09 32.81 -30.85
CA SER A 405 -18.42 33.16 -32.10
C SER A 405 -17.37 34.28 -31.91
N PRO A 406 -17.71 35.44 -31.31
CA PRO A 406 -16.70 36.46 -31.01
C PRO A 406 -15.71 36.01 -29.92
N LEU A 407 -16.12 35.19 -28.95
CA LEU A 407 -15.19 34.65 -27.95
C LEU A 407 -14.12 33.77 -28.60
N TYR A 408 -14.50 32.88 -29.52
CA TYR A 408 -13.56 32.05 -30.26
C TYR A 408 -12.58 32.88 -31.09
N ARG A 409 -13.06 33.95 -31.76
CA ARG A 409 -12.18 34.86 -32.51
C ARG A 409 -11.16 35.55 -31.59
N LEU A 410 -11.61 36.00 -30.41
CA LEU A 410 -10.75 36.60 -29.40
C LEU A 410 -9.68 35.61 -28.93
N THR A 411 -10.05 34.38 -28.58
CA THR A 411 -9.09 33.37 -28.11
C THR A 411 -8.14 32.91 -29.22
N GLN A 412 -8.59 32.87 -30.48
CA GLN A 412 -7.70 32.64 -31.62
C GLN A 412 -6.65 33.74 -31.75
N ALA A 413 -7.03 35.02 -31.60
CA ALA A 413 -6.10 36.14 -31.65
C ALA A 413 -5.06 36.07 -30.51
N LEU A 414 -5.49 35.70 -29.29
CA LEU A 414 -4.58 35.44 -28.16
C LEU A 414 -3.59 34.31 -28.49
N ARG A 415 -4.09 33.17 -28.99
CA ARG A 415 -3.26 32.02 -29.39
C ARG A 415 -2.23 32.38 -30.44
N GLN A 416 -2.62 33.13 -31.47
CA GLN A 416 -1.72 33.61 -32.53
C GLN A 416 -0.64 34.53 -31.98
N LYS A 417 -0.98 35.43 -31.06
CA LYS A 417 -0.02 36.31 -30.39
C LYS A 417 0.99 35.51 -29.56
N ARG A 418 0.54 34.48 -28.83
CA ARG A 418 1.46 33.57 -28.10
C ARG A 418 2.36 32.80 -29.05
N ALA A 419 1.82 32.29 -30.17
CA ALA A 419 2.61 31.59 -31.18
C ALA A 419 3.69 32.50 -31.80
N ALA A 420 3.35 33.77 -32.09
CA ALA A 420 4.31 34.78 -32.54
C ALA A 420 5.40 35.07 -31.49
N ASN A 421 5.07 34.96 -30.21
CA ASN A 421 6.02 35.02 -29.09
C ASN A 421 6.78 33.70 -28.84
N GLY A 422 6.64 32.72 -29.73
CA GLY A 422 7.37 31.45 -29.66
C GLY A 422 6.69 30.36 -28.84
N ALA A 423 5.39 30.47 -28.52
CA ALA A 423 4.66 29.34 -27.93
C ALA A 423 4.71 28.10 -28.84
N LEU A 424 4.73 26.91 -28.21
CA LEU A 424 4.69 25.64 -28.91
C LEU A 424 3.28 25.08 -28.88
N LEU A 425 2.59 25.14 -30.01
CA LEU A 425 1.24 24.60 -30.20
C LEU A 425 1.34 23.17 -30.74
N ILE A 426 1.36 22.20 -29.83
CA ILE A 426 1.55 20.78 -30.14
C ILE A 426 0.43 19.89 -29.54
N PRO A 427 -0.85 20.16 -29.86
CA PRO A 427 -1.96 19.34 -29.38
C PRO A 427 -1.81 17.88 -29.85
N LEU A 428 -2.15 16.93 -28.98
CA LEU A 428 -2.27 15.51 -29.33
C LEU A 428 -3.67 15.04 -28.95
N PRO A 429 -4.31 14.16 -29.73
CA PRO A 429 -5.52 13.50 -29.29
C PRO A 429 -5.26 12.76 -27.98
N GLU A 430 -6.18 12.88 -27.03
CA GLU A 430 -6.13 12.14 -25.77
C GLU A 430 -6.92 10.86 -25.86
N ILE A 431 -6.43 9.82 -25.20
CA ILE A 431 -7.15 8.55 -25.08
C ILE A 431 -8.14 8.69 -23.94
N HIS A 432 -9.42 8.50 -24.25
CA HIS A 432 -10.49 8.47 -23.27
C HIS A 432 -11.00 7.04 -23.08
N PHE A 433 -11.13 6.63 -21.82
CA PHE A 433 -11.64 5.34 -21.41
C PHE A 433 -13.06 5.51 -20.86
N GLY A 434 -14.06 4.99 -21.56
CA GLY A 434 -15.45 4.94 -21.11
C GLY A 434 -15.86 3.53 -20.74
N PHE A 435 -16.81 3.39 -19.81
CA PHE A 435 -17.34 2.09 -19.38
C PHE A 435 -18.87 2.10 -19.54
N GLN A 436 -19.41 1.09 -20.23
CA GLN A 436 -20.87 0.89 -20.39
C GLN A 436 -21.34 -0.37 -19.67
N ASN A 437 -22.57 -0.34 -19.12
CA ASN A 437 -23.36 -1.49 -18.66
C ASN A 437 -22.56 -2.62 -17.98
N ASN A 438 -21.94 -2.37 -16.82
CA ASN A 438 -21.08 -3.33 -16.11
C ASN A 438 -19.86 -3.83 -16.94
N SER A 439 -18.84 -2.97 -17.05
CA SER A 439 -17.46 -3.38 -17.37
C SER A 439 -17.08 -3.58 -18.84
N LYS A 440 -17.92 -3.18 -19.82
CA LYS A 440 -17.45 -3.11 -21.22
C LYS A 440 -16.66 -1.83 -21.45
N LEU A 441 -15.33 -1.96 -21.60
CA LEU A 441 -14.43 -0.86 -21.92
C LEU A 441 -14.65 -0.35 -23.35
N HIS A 442 -14.82 0.95 -23.48
CA HIS A 442 -14.83 1.70 -24.72
C HIS A 442 -13.64 2.67 -24.73
N VAL A 443 -12.85 2.66 -25.80
CA VAL A 443 -11.70 3.55 -25.95
C VAL A 443 -11.95 4.46 -27.13
N SER A 444 -11.84 5.77 -26.92
CA SER A 444 -11.97 6.79 -27.98
C SER A 444 -10.82 7.78 -27.95
N LEU A 445 -10.53 8.38 -29.09
CA LEU A 445 -9.61 9.51 -29.18
C LEU A 445 -10.42 10.81 -29.12
N ILE A 446 -10.05 11.69 -28.20
CA ILE A 446 -10.65 13.02 -28.07
C ILE A 446 -9.69 14.04 -28.66
N GLU A 447 -10.16 14.77 -29.66
CA GLU A 447 -9.43 15.87 -30.28
C GLU A 447 -9.28 17.02 -29.30
N GLN A 448 -8.03 17.49 -29.14
CA GLN A 448 -7.69 18.56 -28.21
C GLN A 448 -7.67 19.95 -28.85
N ASP A 449 -7.66 20.04 -30.18
CA ASP A 449 -7.61 21.30 -30.93
C ASP A 449 -8.98 21.73 -31.48
N THR A 450 -10.01 21.68 -30.62
CA THR A 450 -11.39 22.07 -30.98
C THR A 450 -11.72 23.49 -30.52
N PRO A 451 -12.66 24.21 -31.16
CA PRO A 451 -13.04 25.57 -30.78
C PRO A 451 -13.36 25.75 -29.29
N ALA A 452 -14.12 24.82 -28.70
CA ALA A 452 -14.47 24.86 -27.28
C ALA A 452 -13.23 24.75 -26.37
N ARG A 453 -12.32 23.82 -26.68
CA ARG A 453 -11.07 23.64 -25.92
C ARG A 453 -10.10 24.80 -26.10
N VAL A 454 -10.05 25.41 -27.28
CA VAL A 454 -9.27 26.63 -27.53
C VAL A 454 -9.82 27.81 -26.73
N ILE A 455 -11.15 27.97 -26.65
CA ILE A 455 -11.78 28.99 -25.81
C ILE A 455 -11.32 28.83 -24.35
N VAL A 456 -11.52 27.65 -23.76
CA VAL A 456 -11.19 27.42 -22.35
C VAL A 456 -9.69 27.57 -22.10
N SER A 457 -8.85 26.87 -22.88
CA SER A 457 -7.40 26.89 -22.66
C SER A 457 -6.76 28.28 -22.78
N GLU A 458 -7.15 29.09 -23.77
CA GLU A 458 -6.59 30.44 -23.91
C GLU A 458 -7.12 31.41 -22.84
N CYS A 459 -8.37 31.26 -22.39
CA CYS A 459 -8.88 32.01 -21.24
C CYS A 459 -8.12 31.66 -19.96
N MET A 460 -7.88 30.36 -19.69
CA MET A 460 -7.12 29.94 -18.51
C MET A 460 -5.67 30.42 -18.57
N ILE A 461 -5.01 30.31 -19.73
CA ILE A 461 -3.65 30.84 -19.93
C ILE A 461 -3.62 32.36 -19.68
N LEU A 462 -4.62 33.10 -20.17
CA LEU A 462 -4.74 34.54 -19.96
C LEU A 462 -4.91 34.87 -18.47
N TYR A 463 -5.80 34.18 -17.75
CA TYR A 463 -6.03 34.37 -16.33
C TYR A 463 -4.75 34.13 -15.52
N ASN A 464 -4.11 33.01 -15.78
CA ASN A 464 -2.87 32.58 -15.13
C ASN A 464 -1.71 33.56 -15.39
N TRP A 465 -1.53 34.00 -16.63
CA TRP A 465 -0.52 35.02 -16.98
C TRP A 465 -0.77 36.36 -16.26
N LEU A 466 -2.02 36.85 -16.28
CA LEU A 466 -2.37 38.13 -15.65
C LEU A 466 -2.33 38.05 -14.12
N THR A 467 -2.63 36.90 -13.53
CA THR A 467 -2.47 36.65 -12.09
C THR A 467 -1.01 36.73 -11.70
N ALA A 468 -0.13 36.05 -12.45
CA ALA A 468 1.30 36.08 -12.19
C ALA A 468 1.88 37.49 -12.31
N LYS A 469 1.45 38.24 -13.33
CA LYS A 469 1.83 39.63 -13.56
C LYS A 469 1.35 40.55 -12.42
N PHE A 470 0.08 40.42 -12.03
CA PHE A 470 -0.49 41.19 -10.92
C PHE A 470 0.27 40.93 -9.61
N ALA A 471 0.54 39.66 -9.29
CA ALA A 471 1.28 39.29 -8.10
C ALA A 471 2.71 39.86 -8.11
N ALA A 472 3.42 39.78 -9.23
CA ALA A 472 4.76 40.33 -9.37
C ALA A 472 4.79 41.86 -9.19
N GLU A 473 3.85 42.58 -9.83
CA GLU A 473 3.73 44.04 -9.71
C GLU A 473 3.39 44.50 -8.28
N LYS A 474 2.68 43.66 -7.53
CA LYS A 474 2.29 43.93 -6.13
C LYS A 474 3.26 43.37 -5.10
N GLY A 475 4.29 42.62 -5.51
CA GLY A 475 5.22 41.96 -4.60
C GLY A 475 4.56 40.88 -3.74
N LEU A 476 3.52 40.21 -4.25
CA LEU A 476 2.84 39.13 -3.54
C LEU A 476 3.65 37.83 -3.65
N PRO A 477 3.92 37.13 -2.53
CA PRO A 477 4.63 35.87 -2.56
C PRO A 477 3.73 34.77 -3.12
N ILE A 478 4.00 34.32 -4.35
CA ILE A 478 3.32 33.20 -4.99
C ILE A 478 4.33 32.24 -5.61
N LEU A 479 3.86 31.06 -6.02
CA LEU A 479 4.65 30.07 -6.75
C LEU A 479 4.53 30.30 -8.26
N TYR A 480 5.60 30.77 -8.90
CA TYR A 480 5.68 30.89 -10.34
C TYR A 480 6.00 29.56 -10.99
N ARG A 481 5.48 29.35 -12.18
CA ARG A 481 5.65 28.13 -12.98
C ARG A 481 6.39 28.49 -14.26
N SER A 482 7.60 27.99 -14.44
CA SER A 482 8.51 28.48 -15.49
C SER A 482 9.13 27.35 -16.29
N GLN A 483 9.49 27.66 -17.54
CA GLN A 483 10.09 26.67 -18.44
C GLN A 483 11.03 27.38 -19.42
N GLU A 484 12.28 26.95 -19.41
CA GLU A 484 13.28 27.41 -20.37
C GLU A 484 12.96 26.97 -21.81
N PRO A 485 13.53 27.64 -22.83
CA PRO A 485 13.39 27.22 -24.22
C PRO A 485 13.79 25.75 -24.45
N PRO A 486 13.14 25.06 -25.40
CA PRO A 486 13.56 23.72 -25.78
C PRO A 486 15.01 23.73 -26.25
N GLN A 487 15.68 22.59 -26.12
CA GLN A 487 17.04 22.39 -26.67
C GLN A 487 17.10 22.71 -28.17
N GLU A 488 16.01 22.39 -28.88
CA GLU A 488 15.89 22.57 -30.32
C GLU A 488 14.40 22.71 -30.67
N ARG A 489 14.10 23.56 -31.67
CA ARG A 489 12.78 23.64 -32.30
C ARG A 489 12.85 22.92 -33.64
N LEU A 490 12.07 21.87 -33.77
CA LEU A 490 12.02 21.07 -34.99
C LEU A 490 11.07 21.72 -36.01
N PRO A 491 11.33 21.58 -37.32
CA PRO A 491 10.36 21.96 -38.34
C PRO A 491 9.11 21.09 -38.21
N ILE A 492 7.94 21.70 -38.40
CA ILE A 492 6.65 20.99 -38.35
C ILE A 492 6.58 20.01 -39.53
N ASP A 493 6.27 18.74 -39.24
CA ASP A 493 5.98 17.71 -40.24
C ASP A 493 4.50 17.32 -40.12
N GLU A 494 3.66 17.89 -40.97
CA GLU A 494 2.22 17.60 -40.99
C GLU A 494 1.91 16.15 -41.42
N SER A 495 2.76 15.56 -42.29
CA SER A 495 2.58 14.19 -42.77
C SER A 495 2.83 13.14 -41.68
N LYS A 496 3.64 13.49 -40.67
CA LYS A 496 3.97 12.66 -39.51
C LYS A 496 3.77 13.41 -38.21
N TYR A 497 2.65 14.12 -38.10
CA TYR A 497 2.40 15.06 -37.00
C TYR A 497 2.59 14.47 -35.60
N ILE A 498 2.05 13.27 -35.33
CA ILE A 498 2.21 12.59 -34.02
C ILE A 498 3.69 12.31 -33.71
N TYR A 499 4.46 11.86 -34.71
CA TYR A 499 5.89 11.61 -34.56
C TYR A 499 6.68 12.91 -34.35
N TYR A 500 6.33 13.97 -35.08
CA TYR A 500 6.87 15.32 -34.86
C TYR A 500 6.64 15.78 -33.42
N VAL A 501 5.40 15.70 -32.91
CA VAL A 501 5.09 16.11 -31.53
C VAL A 501 5.88 15.27 -30.52
N PHE A 502 5.98 13.96 -30.73
CA PHE A 502 6.80 13.08 -29.89
C PHE A 502 8.26 13.54 -29.84
N GLN A 503 8.86 13.84 -31.00
CA GLN A 503 10.24 14.33 -31.06
C GLN A 503 10.38 15.71 -30.40
N GLN A 504 9.46 16.64 -30.65
CA GLN A 504 9.49 17.99 -30.09
C GLN A 504 9.34 17.97 -28.56
N ARG A 505 8.47 17.14 -27.99
CA ARG A 505 8.31 17.00 -26.53
C ARG A 505 9.60 16.53 -25.84
N ARG A 506 10.39 15.68 -26.50
CA ARG A 506 11.69 15.21 -25.99
C ARG A 506 12.78 16.30 -26.01
N LYS A 507 12.56 17.40 -26.72
CA LYS A 507 13.45 18.58 -26.73
C LYS A 507 13.05 19.64 -25.69
N LEU A 508 11.87 19.51 -25.07
CA LEU A 508 11.44 20.42 -24.01
C LEU A 508 12.32 20.25 -22.77
N ARG A 509 12.68 21.37 -22.15
CA ARG A 509 13.29 21.33 -20.81
C ARG A 509 12.19 21.08 -19.76
N PRO A 510 12.52 20.43 -18.63
CA PRO A 510 11.57 20.28 -17.53
C PRO A 510 11.05 21.63 -17.07
N LEU A 511 9.80 21.61 -16.63
CA LEU A 511 9.20 22.75 -15.95
C LEU A 511 9.67 22.77 -14.49
N TYR A 512 9.83 23.97 -13.93
CA TYR A 512 10.20 24.17 -12.54
C TYR A 512 9.29 25.21 -11.89
N ILE A 513 9.24 25.17 -10.55
CA ILE A 513 8.45 26.06 -9.71
C ILE A 513 9.44 26.88 -8.86
N ASP A 514 9.24 28.19 -8.80
CA ASP A 514 10.09 29.11 -8.04
C ASP A 514 9.25 30.25 -7.44
N THR A 515 9.77 30.88 -6.40
CA THR A 515 9.24 32.14 -5.84
C THR A 515 9.66 33.37 -6.66
N ILE A 516 10.65 33.20 -7.54
CA ILE A 516 11.12 34.24 -8.46
C ILE A 516 10.49 34.01 -9.84
N PRO A 517 9.89 35.05 -10.46
CA PRO A 517 9.26 34.89 -11.76
C PRO A 517 10.29 34.70 -12.88
N HIS A 518 10.08 33.66 -13.69
CA HIS A 518 10.82 33.42 -14.93
C HIS A 518 9.88 33.13 -16.12
N PRO A 519 10.34 33.33 -17.37
CA PRO A 519 9.53 33.05 -18.56
C PRO A 519 9.07 31.60 -18.69
N HIS A 520 7.93 31.41 -19.34
CA HIS A 520 7.41 30.10 -19.72
C HIS A 520 7.45 29.94 -21.24
N SER A 521 8.58 29.47 -21.76
CA SER A 521 8.89 29.52 -23.20
C SER A 521 7.88 28.76 -24.07
N SER A 522 7.39 27.58 -23.64
CA SER A 522 6.42 26.82 -24.43
C SER A 522 5.02 27.44 -24.47
N LEU A 523 4.68 28.31 -23.51
CA LEU A 523 3.43 29.07 -23.49
C LEU A 523 3.59 30.43 -24.17
N GLY A 524 4.81 30.88 -24.46
CA GLY A 524 5.07 32.17 -25.11
C GLY A 524 4.73 33.38 -24.23
N VAL A 525 4.91 33.23 -22.91
CA VAL A 525 4.65 34.28 -21.91
C VAL A 525 5.90 34.54 -21.07
N ASP A 526 6.03 35.79 -20.61
CA ASP A 526 7.15 36.31 -19.83
C ASP A 526 7.11 35.94 -18.34
N ILE A 527 5.92 35.61 -17.84
CA ILE A 527 5.66 35.21 -16.45
C ILE A 527 4.45 34.28 -16.42
N TYR A 528 4.37 33.33 -15.48
CA TYR A 528 3.22 32.42 -15.41
C TYR A 528 3.08 31.79 -14.02
N THR A 529 1.84 31.52 -13.61
CA THR A 529 1.45 30.74 -12.42
C THR A 529 0.23 29.89 -12.77
N ASN A 530 -0.11 28.89 -11.96
CA ASN A 530 -1.46 28.32 -12.01
C ASN A 530 -2.31 28.98 -10.91
N ALA A 531 -3.57 29.26 -11.22
CA ALA A 531 -4.55 29.89 -10.33
C ALA A 531 -6.00 29.63 -10.80
N THR A 532 -6.23 28.52 -11.51
CA THR A 532 -7.51 28.22 -12.19
C THR A 532 -8.12 26.87 -11.78
N GLY A 533 -7.44 26.06 -10.97
CA GLY A 533 -7.91 24.76 -10.49
C GLY A 533 -8.07 24.69 -8.97
N CYS A 534 -8.70 25.68 -8.34
CA CYS A 534 -8.78 25.86 -6.89
C CYS A 534 -9.44 24.67 -6.14
N LEU A 535 -10.30 23.88 -6.78
CA LEU A 535 -10.93 22.72 -6.18
C LEU A 535 -10.06 21.45 -6.25
N SER A 536 -9.03 21.48 -7.08
CA SER A 536 -8.31 20.27 -7.50
C SER A 536 -6.79 20.38 -7.48
N ILE A 537 -6.22 21.56 -7.24
CA ILE A 537 -4.78 21.80 -7.12
C ILE A 537 -4.54 22.74 -5.93
N LEU A 538 -3.78 22.28 -4.93
CA LEU A 538 -3.51 23.05 -3.71
C LEU A 538 -2.82 24.39 -3.98
N GLN A 539 -1.94 24.45 -4.98
CA GLN A 539 -1.24 25.70 -5.34
C GLN A 539 -2.22 26.80 -5.79
N ASP A 540 -3.36 26.41 -6.35
CA ASP A 540 -4.34 27.32 -6.93
C ASP A 540 -5.40 27.74 -5.89
N ALA A 541 -5.66 26.89 -4.90
CA ALA A 541 -6.58 27.09 -3.78
C ALA A 541 -6.06 28.12 -2.77
#